data_AF-A0ABD5BQ96-F1
#
_entry.id   AF-A0ABD5BQ96-F1
#
_cell.length_a   1.000
_cell.length_b   1.000
_cell.length_c   1.000
_cell.angle_alpha   90.00
_cell.angle_beta   90.00
_cell.angle_gamma   90.00
#
_symmetry.space_group_name_H-M   'P 1'
#
loop_
_entity.id
_entity.type
_entity.pdbx_description
1 polymer ?
#
loop_
_entity_poly.entity_id
_entity_poly.type
_entity_poly.pdbx_seq_one_letter_code
_entity_poly.pdbx_strand_id
1 'polypeptide(L)' 'IAGMFAEPVMGAGGVIVPPDGYFRMIQPVLQRYGIPLVADEVICGFGRTGHLWGAQAVGLRPDIIVASKSMS' A
#
# COMPACT_ATOMS: atom_id res chain seq x y z
N ILE A 1 11.41 -13.05 -8.42
CA ILE A 1 11.01 -12.28 -7.21
C ILE A 1 9.55 -12.61 -6.95
N ALA A 2 9.18 -12.94 -5.71
CA ALA A 2 7.85 -13.51 -5.41
C ALA A 2 6.81 -12.50 -4.90
N GLY A 3 7.21 -11.27 -4.57
CA GLY A 3 6.29 -10.22 -4.15
C GLY A 3 7.01 -8.96 -3.69
N MET A 4 6.28 -7.85 -3.66
CA MET A 4 6.71 -6.56 -3.12
C MET A 4 5.70 -6.11 -2.08
N PHE A 5 6.18 -5.77 -0.88
CA PHE A 5 5.36 -5.31 0.23
C PHE A 5 5.51 -3.79 0.36
N ALA A 6 4.39 -3.10 0.54
CA ALA A 6 4.38 -1.67 0.76
C ALA A 6 3.24 -1.26 1.71
N GLU A 7 3.58 -0.44 2.70
CA GLU A 7 2.59 0.38 3.39
C GLU A 7 2.18 1.54 2.47
N PRO A 8 0.88 1.89 2.36
CA PRO A 8 0.46 3.07 1.59
C PRO A 8 1.10 4.37 2.08
N VAL A 9 1.26 4.49 3.40
CA VAL A 9 2.03 5.51 4.12
C VAL A 9 2.82 4.76 5.18
N MET A 10 4.15 4.92 5.22
CA MET A 10 4.97 4.20 6.21
C MET A 10 4.67 4.74 7.61
N GLY A 11 4.05 3.93 8.47
CA GLY A 11 3.68 4.34 9.81
C GLY A 11 4.89 4.44 10.73
N ALA A 12 5.47 3.28 11.07
CA ALA A 12 6.57 3.18 12.02
C ALA A 12 7.88 3.83 11.52
N GLY A 13 8.02 4.04 10.21
CA GLY A 13 9.13 4.77 9.61
C GLY A 13 9.12 6.27 9.85
N GLY A 14 8.07 6.82 10.47
CA GLY A 14 7.96 8.26 10.76
C GLY A 14 6.85 8.98 9.99
N VAL A 15 5.75 8.29 9.69
CA VAL A 15 4.60 8.84 8.94
C VAL A 15 5.06 9.41 7.58
N ILE A 16 5.73 8.56 6.80
CA ILE A 16 6.31 8.97 5.52
C ILE A 16 5.25 8.81 4.44
N VAL A 17 4.73 9.94 3.97
CA VAL A 17 3.85 10.00 2.80
C VAL A 17 4.72 9.77 1.55
N PRO A 18 4.35 8.83 0.66
CA PRO A 18 5.11 8.61 -0.56
C PRO A 18 5.08 9.87 -1.44
N PRO A 19 6.12 10.14 -2.25
CA PRO A 19 6.07 11.18 -3.26
C PRO A 19 4.92 10.95 -4.24
N ASP A 20 4.38 12.05 -4.79
CA ASP A 20 3.32 11.99 -5.79
C ASP A 20 3.71 11.10 -6.98
N GLY A 21 2.79 10.20 -7.34
CA GLY A 21 2.99 9.27 -8.46
C GLY A 21 3.96 8.11 -8.17
N TYR A 22 4.57 8.00 -6.98
CA TYR A 22 5.48 6.90 -6.63
C TYR A 22 4.88 5.54 -6.98
N PHE A 23 3.70 5.22 -6.42
CA PHE A 23 3.05 3.94 -6.68
C PHE A 23 2.58 3.78 -8.12
N ARG A 24 2.22 4.88 -8.81
CA ARG A 24 1.87 4.84 -10.23
C ARG A 24 3.06 4.42 -11.09
N MET A 25 4.28 4.75 -10.70
CA MET A 25 5.50 4.41 -11.43
C MET A 25 5.99 2.98 -11.13
N ILE A 26 5.85 2.48 -9.90
CA ILE A 26 6.33 1.13 -9.57
C ILE A 26 5.41 0.03 -10.13
N GLN A 27 4.10 0.25 -10.12
CA GLN A 27 3.11 -0.78 -10.46
C GLN A 27 3.32 -1.39 -11.86
N PRO A 28 3.58 -0.60 -12.94
CA PRO A 28 3.89 -1.14 -14.25
C PRO A 28 5.15 -2.01 -14.28
N VAL A 29 6.15 -1.69 -13.45
CA VAL A 29 7.38 -2.48 -13.34
C VAL A 29 7.06 -3.84 -12.71
N LEU A 30 6.32 -3.84 -11.60
CA LEU A 30 5.91 -5.08 -10.93
C LEU A 30 5.07 -5.97 -11.87
N GLN A 31 4.12 -5.36 -12.59
CA GLN A 31 3.28 -6.04 -13.58
C GLN A 31 4.11 -6.65 -14.72
N ARG A 32 5.10 -5.92 -15.26
CA ARG A 32 5.99 -6.42 -16.32
C ARG A 32 6.71 -7.72 -15.94
N TYR A 33 7.03 -7.88 -14.66
CA TYR A 33 7.76 -9.05 -14.16
C TYR A 33 6.87 -10.08 -13.44
N GLY A 34 5.54 -9.88 -13.44
CA GLY A 34 4.60 -10.76 -12.74
C GLY A 34 4.85 -10.82 -11.22
N ILE A 35 5.31 -9.71 -10.63
CA ILE A 35 5.59 -9.62 -9.19
C ILE A 35 4.32 -9.10 -8.49
N PRO A 36 3.71 -9.87 -7.57
CA PRO A 36 2.51 -9.42 -6.87
C PRO A 36 2.83 -8.28 -5.90
N LEU A 37 1.92 -7.32 -5.82
CA LEU A 37 1.97 -6.18 -4.91
C LEU A 37 1.09 -6.44 -3.68
N VAL A 38 1.71 -6.47 -2.50
CA VAL A 38 1.05 -6.64 -1.21
C VAL A 38 0.95 -5.28 -0.51
N ALA A 39 -0.27 -4.79 -0.31
CA ALA A 39 -0.52 -3.61 0.51
C ALA A 39 -0.62 -3.99 1.98
N ASP A 40 0.32 -3.50 2.79
CA ASP A 40 0.23 -3.57 4.24
C ASP A 40 -0.66 -2.43 4.75
N GLU A 41 -1.92 -2.77 4.99
CA GLU A 41 -2.98 -1.88 5.48
C GLU A 41 -3.17 -2.00 6.99
N VAL A 42 -2.23 -2.64 7.71
CA VAL A 42 -2.38 -2.84 9.15
C VAL A 42 -2.54 -1.50 9.88
N ILE A 43 -1.86 -0.44 9.43
CA ILE A 43 -2.02 0.92 9.98
C ILE A 43 -3.00 1.75 9.16
N CYS A 44 -2.90 1.70 7.83
CA CYS A 44 -3.59 2.61 6.93
C CYS A 44 -5.05 2.25 6.64
N GLY A 45 -5.46 1.01 6.94
CA GLY A 45 -6.80 0.52 6.71
C GLY A 45 -7.85 1.12 7.67
N PHE A 46 -9.11 0.77 7.41
CA PHE A 46 -10.27 1.13 8.22
C PHE A 46 -10.44 2.64 8.45
N GLY A 47 -10.22 3.45 7.41
CA GLY A 47 -10.51 4.88 7.47
C GLY A 47 -9.35 5.77 7.93
N ARG A 48 -8.20 5.22 8.31
CA ARG A 48 -7.08 5.99 8.88
C ARG A 48 -6.62 7.14 7.98
N THR A 49 -6.66 6.94 6.68
CA THR A 49 -6.23 7.90 5.65
C THR A 49 -7.38 8.71 5.05
N GLY A 50 -8.59 8.63 5.62
CA GLY A 50 -9.82 9.19 5.03
C GLY A 50 -10.48 8.29 3.98
N HIS A 51 -9.87 7.14 3.68
CA HIS A 51 -10.38 6.11 2.79
C HIS A 51 -10.48 4.78 3.53
N LEU A 52 -11.32 3.85 3.05
CA LEU A 52 -11.43 2.52 3.66
C LEU A 52 -10.09 1.79 3.69
N TRP A 53 -9.32 1.94 2.61
CA TRP A 53 -7.96 1.41 2.47
C TRP A 53 -7.02 2.55 2.09
N GLY A 54 -5.84 2.63 2.70
CA GLY A 54 -4.80 3.60 2.34
C GLY A 54 -4.35 3.49 0.90
N ALA A 55 -4.44 2.31 0.30
CA ALA A 55 -4.21 2.06 -1.11
C ALA A 55 -5.04 2.99 -2.02
N GLN A 56 -6.27 3.32 -1.61
CA GLN A 56 -7.13 4.24 -2.36
C GLN A 56 -6.59 5.68 -2.32
N ALA A 57 -6.03 6.10 -1.18
CA ALA A 57 -5.47 7.43 -1.01
C ALA A 57 -4.26 7.69 -1.92
N VAL A 58 -3.48 6.64 -2.21
CA VAL A 58 -2.21 6.75 -2.95
C VAL A 58 -2.23 6.08 -4.33
N GLY A 59 -3.40 5.64 -4.81
CA GLY A 59 -3.56 5.04 -6.14
C GLY A 59 -2.89 3.68 -6.32
N LEU A 60 -2.79 2.90 -5.24
CA LEU A 60 -2.21 1.57 -5.20
C LEU A 60 -3.28 0.53 -5.58
N ARG A 61 -2.93 -0.40 -6.48
CA ARG A 61 -3.81 -1.50 -6.91
C ARG A 61 -3.15 -2.83 -6.49
N PRO A 62 -3.33 -3.25 -5.22
CA PRO A 62 -2.65 -4.44 -4.70
C PRO A 62 -3.33 -5.72 -5.18
N ASP A 63 -2.53 -6.79 -5.26
CA ASP A 63 -3.01 -8.15 -5.45
C ASP A 63 -3.45 -8.77 -4.12
N ILE A 64 -2.83 -8.36 -3.00
CA ILE A 64 -3.08 -8.85 -1.65
C ILE A 64 -3.13 -7.68 -0.68
N ILE A 65 -4.06 -7.72 0.28
CA ILE A 65 -4.13 -6.76 1.40
C ILE A 65 -3.89 -7.50 2.72
N VAL A 66 -3.05 -6.93 3.58
CA VAL A 66 -2.87 -7.36 4.98
C VAL A 66 -3.53 -6.33 5.89
N ALA A 67 -4.42 -6.75 6.78
CA ALA A 67 -5.20 -5.86 7.65
C ALA A 67 -5.25 -6.38 9.09
N SER A 68 -5.18 -5.46 10.06
CA SER A 68 -5.34 -5.72 11.51
C SER A 68 -5.56 -4.38 12.24
N LYS A 69 -5.13 -4.25 13.50
CA LYS A 69 -5.29 -3.08 14.39
C LYS A 69 -6.74 -2.62 14.52
N SER A 70 -7.21 -1.73 13.66
CA SER A 70 -8.56 -1.15 13.71
C SER A 70 -9.67 -2.12 13.24
N MET A 71 -9.33 -3.38 12.98
CA MET A 71 -10.28 -4.45 12.66
C MET A 71 -11.02 -5.00 13.89
N SER A 72 -10.48 -4.77 15.10
CA SER A 72 -11.00 -5.28 16.37
C SER A 72 -11.07 -4.20 17.44
#